data_AF-A0A200JD74-F1
#
_entry.id   AF-A0A200JD74-F1
#
_cell.length_a   1.000
_cell.length_b   1.000
_cell.length_c   1.000
_cell.angle_alpha   90.00
_cell.angle_beta   90.00
_cell.angle_gamma   90.00
#
_symmetry.space_group_name_H-M   'P 1'
#
loop_
_entity.id
_entity.type
_entity.pdbx_description
1 polymer ?
#
loop_
_entity_poly.entity_id
_entity_poly.type
_entity_poly.pdbx_seq_one_letter_code
_entity_poly.pdbx_strand_id
1 'polypeptide(L)'
;MELLREFRNHYSYEQELTEQQYKSVLQMALKTDCDYFEFTIRHDIDFKEDYSYSYNPQTYQLIDELSEFLVEVEKTNRWGTSIVIRYEIVADVYRFKLNSASLEILLKYSSKISDWCGPTLPEDIAFFRGKNMWMGTVGHETMIFWHLTDAEYEEITSFGIDL
;
A
#
# COMPACT_ATOMS: atom_id res chain seq x y z
N MET A 1 -23.58 19.65 -12.77
CA MET A 1 -22.24 20.15 -12.44
C MET A 1 -21.28 19.00 -12.70
N GLU A 2 -20.62 19.04 -13.85
CA GLU A 2 -19.54 18.11 -14.19
C GLU A 2 -18.38 18.43 -13.23
N LEU A 3 -18.06 17.52 -12.31
CA LEU A 3 -16.81 17.62 -11.54
C LEU A 3 -15.68 17.57 -12.58
N LEU A 4 -14.91 18.65 -12.68
CA LEU A 4 -13.61 18.63 -13.34
C LEU A 4 -12.84 17.44 -12.74
N ARG A 5 -12.65 16.39 -13.54
CA ARG A 5 -11.75 15.31 -13.20
C ARG A 5 -10.36 15.95 -13.16
N GLU A 6 -9.82 16.16 -11.97
CA GLU A 6 -8.42 16.56 -11.82
C GLU A 6 -7.56 15.55 -12.56
N PHE A 7 -6.78 16.04 -13.51
CA PHE A 7 -5.87 15.20 -14.28
C PHE A 7 -4.72 14.76 -13.38
N ARG A 8 -4.38 13.47 -13.43
CA ARG A 8 -3.32 12.87 -12.63
C ARG A 8 -2.30 12.21 -13.55
N ASN A 9 -1.04 12.58 -13.39
CA ASN A 9 0.09 12.00 -14.10
C ASN A 9 0.59 10.75 -13.36
N HIS A 10 1.17 9.81 -14.11
CA HIS A 10 1.75 8.60 -13.57
C HIS A 10 3.26 8.74 -13.42
N TYR A 11 3.79 8.37 -12.24
CA TYR A 11 5.21 8.38 -11.94
C TYR A 11 5.62 7.06 -11.28
N SER A 12 6.89 6.68 -11.44
CA SER A 12 7.49 5.51 -10.81
C SER A 12 8.81 5.90 -10.16
N TYR A 13 9.07 5.37 -8.96
CA TYR A 13 10.30 5.62 -8.20
C TYR A 13 10.87 4.30 -7.69
N GLU A 14 12.14 4.02 -7.99
CA GLU A 14 12.81 2.74 -7.71
C GLU A 14 13.97 2.92 -6.73
N GLN A 15 13.72 3.60 -5.60
CA GLN A 15 14.67 3.71 -4.50
C GLN A 15 13.92 3.68 -3.17
N GLU A 16 14.63 3.28 -2.12
CA GLU A 16 14.07 3.30 -0.77
C GLU A 16 13.88 4.74 -0.29
N LEU A 17 12.76 4.99 0.39
CA LEU A 17 12.54 6.25 1.07
C LEU A 17 13.26 6.25 2.41
N THR A 18 13.81 7.40 2.81
CA THR A 18 14.19 7.57 4.21
C THR A 18 12.95 7.46 5.10
N GLU A 19 13.11 7.08 6.37
CA GLU A 19 11.98 6.97 7.31
C GLU A 19 11.17 8.27 7.41
N GLN A 20 11.83 9.43 7.30
CA GLN A 20 11.16 10.73 7.31
C GLN A 20 10.35 10.97 6.04
N GLN A 21 10.88 10.60 4.86
CA GLN A 21 10.15 10.68 3.59
C GLN A 21 8.94 9.76 3.60
N TYR A 22 9.12 8.50 4.02
CA TYR A 22 8.05 7.53 4.16
C TYR A 22 6.91 8.04 5.04
N LYS A 23 7.24 8.56 6.24
CA LYS A 23 6.24 9.18 7.13
C LYS A 23 5.52 10.36 6.49
N SER A 24 6.27 11.24 5.81
CA SER A 24 5.70 12.44 5.17
C SER A 24 4.74 12.07 4.04
N VAL A 25 5.11 11.05 3.24
CA VAL A 25 4.29 10.46 2.18
C VAL A 25 2.98 9.88 2.74
N LEU A 26 3.04 9.06 3.78
CA LEU A 26 1.81 8.46 4.32
C LEU A 26 0.91 9.50 5.00
N GLN A 27 1.49 10.51 5.63
CA GLN A 27 0.73 11.66 6.14
C GLN A 27 0.08 12.45 5.01
N MET A 28 0.76 12.59 3.87
CA MET A 28 0.21 13.23 2.68
C MET A 28 -0.97 12.44 2.11
N ALA A 29 -0.94 11.10 2.11
CA ALA A 29 -2.10 10.28 1.71
C ALA A 29 -3.38 10.67 2.47
N LEU A 30 -3.24 10.96 3.76
CA LEU A 30 -4.33 11.41 4.64
C LEU A 30 -4.81 12.83 4.32
N LYS A 31 -3.90 13.72 3.86
CA LYS A 31 -4.23 15.09 3.45
C LYS A 31 -4.86 15.15 2.06
N THR A 32 -4.50 14.23 1.17
CA THR A 32 -4.96 14.16 -0.22
C THR A 32 -6.26 13.37 -0.33
N ASP A 33 -7.11 13.39 0.69
CA ASP A 33 -8.41 12.72 0.71
C ASP A 33 -8.37 11.26 0.24
N CYS A 34 -7.29 10.50 0.52
CA CYS A 34 -7.35 9.06 0.33
C CYS A 34 -8.33 8.46 1.35
N ASP A 35 -9.26 7.64 0.86
CA ASP A 35 -10.33 7.04 1.66
C ASP A 35 -9.90 5.71 2.27
N TYR A 36 -9.05 4.97 1.55
CA TYR A 36 -8.70 3.58 1.85
C TYR A 36 -7.22 3.30 1.60
N PHE A 37 -6.73 2.28 2.27
CA PHE A 37 -5.51 1.59 1.88
C PHE A 37 -5.76 0.09 1.78
N GLU A 38 -4.93 -0.58 1.00
CA GLU A 38 -4.96 -2.02 0.79
C GLU A 38 -3.58 -2.62 1.00
N PHE A 39 -3.56 -3.87 1.45
CA PHE A 39 -2.39 -4.74 1.34
C PHE A 39 -2.82 -6.17 1.03
N THR A 40 -1.85 -7.00 0.65
CA THR A 40 -2.11 -8.33 0.07
C THR A 40 -1.51 -9.44 0.92
N ILE A 41 -2.32 -10.42 1.29
CA ILE A 41 -1.86 -11.71 1.82
C ILE A 41 -1.87 -12.72 0.68
N ARG A 42 -0.68 -13.19 0.30
CA ARG A 42 -0.52 -14.16 -0.78
C ARG A 42 -0.50 -15.59 -0.25
N HIS A 43 -1.22 -16.47 -0.95
CA HIS A 43 -1.34 -17.90 -0.65
C HIS A 43 -0.61 -18.78 -1.67
N ASP A 44 0.06 -18.18 -2.66
CA ASP A 44 0.81 -18.90 -3.70
C ASP A 44 2.32 -18.99 -3.45
N ILE A 45 2.82 -18.34 -2.40
CA ILE A 45 4.24 -18.34 -2.02
C ILE A 45 4.39 -18.94 -0.62
N ASP A 46 5.30 -19.90 -0.47
CA ASP A 46 5.71 -20.43 0.83
C ASP A 46 6.93 -19.65 1.34
N PHE A 47 6.68 -18.49 1.96
CA PHE A 47 7.74 -17.58 2.41
C PHE A 47 8.65 -18.16 3.51
N LYS A 48 8.18 -19.16 4.25
CA LYS A 48 8.92 -19.77 5.38
C LYS A 48 9.57 -21.09 5.03
N GLU A 49 9.35 -21.60 3.82
CA GLU A 49 9.83 -22.91 3.35
C GLU A 49 9.42 -24.08 4.28
N ASP A 50 8.27 -23.95 4.95
CA ASP A 50 7.73 -24.94 5.90
C ASP A 50 6.38 -25.52 5.45
N TYR A 51 5.97 -25.24 4.20
CA TYR A 51 4.70 -25.62 3.58
C TYR A 51 3.46 -25.05 4.28
N SER A 52 3.62 -24.06 5.16
CA SER A 52 2.49 -23.41 5.83
C SER A 52 1.82 -22.33 4.98
N TYR A 53 2.53 -21.79 3.97
CA TYR A 53 2.08 -20.64 3.17
C TYR A 53 1.64 -19.47 4.08
N SER A 54 2.35 -19.29 5.20
CA SER A 54 1.97 -18.35 6.26
C SER A 54 2.96 -17.20 6.40
N TYR A 55 2.46 -16.12 7.02
CA TYR A 55 3.26 -14.95 7.36
C TYR A 55 3.73 -15.02 8.82
N ASN A 56 4.67 -14.16 9.20
CA ASN A 56 5.11 -14.05 10.58
C ASN A 56 3.97 -13.59 11.50
N PRO A 57 3.98 -13.94 12.80
CA PRO A 57 2.94 -13.52 13.75
C PRO A 57 2.64 -12.01 13.75
N GLN A 58 3.66 -11.19 13.50
CA GLN A 58 3.54 -9.73 13.40
C GLN A 58 2.55 -9.28 12.30
N THR A 59 2.48 -10.00 11.17
CA THR A 59 1.51 -9.71 10.10
C THR A 59 0.07 -9.86 10.61
N TYR A 60 -0.21 -10.93 11.35
CA TYR A 60 -1.54 -11.17 11.89
C TYR A 60 -1.88 -10.20 13.04
N GLN A 61 -0.88 -9.75 13.81
CA GLN A 61 -1.07 -8.68 14.80
C GLN A 61 -1.44 -7.34 14.15
N LEU A 62 -0.78 -6.98 13.03
CA LEU A 62 -1.15 -5.79 12.26
C LEU A 62 -2.62 -5.87 11.78
N ILE A 63 -3.03 -7.01 11.22
CA ILE A 63 -4.41 -7.22 10.75
C ILE A 63 -5.40 -7.11 11.92
N ASP A 64 -5.08 -7.69 13.07
CA ASP A 64 -5.93 -7.65 14.28
C ASP A 64 -6.09 -6.21 14.81
N GLU A 65 -5.00 -5.44 14.91
CA GLU A 65 -5.06 -4.02 15.32
C GLU A 65 -5.83 -3.15 14.31
N LEU A 66 -5.80 -3.49 13.02
CA LEU A 66 -6.56 -2.79 11.98
C LEU A 66 -8.02 -3.25 11.85
N SER A 67 -8.45 -4.28 12.58
CA SER A 67 -9.73 -4.95 12.36
C SER A 67 -10.96 -4.04 12.45
N GLU A 68 -10.93 -3.03 13.32
CA GLU A 68 -12.01 -2.03 13.46
C GLU A 68 -12.15 -1.11 12.23
N PHE A 69 -11.10 -1.01 11.40
CA PHE A 69 -11.07 -0.21 10.19
C PHE A 69 -11.31 -1.04 8.91
N LEU A 70 -11.51 -2.36 9.04
CA LEU A 70 -11.71 -3.25 7.91
C LEU A 70 -12.98 -2.89 7.14
N VAL A 71 -12.85 -2.71 5.83
CA VAL A 71 -13.96 -2.43 4.92
C VAL A 71 -14.39 -3.71 4.23
N GLU A 72 -13.44 -4.42 3.63
CA GLU A 72 -13.69 -5.69 2.94
C GLU A 72 -12.39 -6.50 2.78
N VAL A 73 -12.57 -7.78 2.47
CA VAL A 73 -11.49 -8.67 2.04
C VAL A 73 -11.92 -9.28 0.70
N GLU A 74 -11.14 -9.05 -0.35
CA GLU A 74 -11.39 -9.59 -1.67
C GLU A 74 -10.47 -10.79 -1.94
N LYS A 75 -11.06 -11.92 -2.34
CA LYS A 75 -10.31 -13.10 -2.79
C LYS A 75 -10.08 -13.00 -4.29
N THR A 76 -8.83 -12.86 -4.71
CA THR A 76 -8.49 -12.51 -6.09
C THR A 76 -7.09 -13.02 -6.46
N ASN A 77 -6.68 -12.77 -7.70
CA ASN A 77 -5.30 -12.91 -8.17
C ASN A 77 -4.69 -11.57 -8.61
N ARG A 78 -5.39 -10.46 -8.41
CA ARG A 78 -4.99 -9.13 -8.84
C ARG A 78 -5.20 -8.12 -7.72
N TRP A 79 -4.24 -7.22 -7.54
CA TRP A 79 -4.32 -6.09 -6.62
C TRP A 79 -3.77 -4.83 -7.30
N GLY A 80 -3.69 -3.71 -6.57
CA GLY A 80 -3.39 -2.39 -7.13
C GLY A 80 -2.15 -2.34 -8.04
N THR A 81 -1.09 -3.08 -7.69
CA THR A 81 0.21 -3.04 -8.37
C THR A 81 0.55 -4.30 -9.16
N SER A 82 -0.19 -5.40 -9.00
CA SER A 82 0.22 -6.69 -9.59
C SER A 82 -0.92 -7.65 -9.91
N ILE A 83 -0.60 -8.72 -10.65
CA ILE A 83 -1.48 -9.83 -10.98
C ILE A 83 -0.70 -11.15 -11.09
N VAL A 84 -1.24 -12.22 -10.50
CA VAL A 84 -0.76 -13.59 -10.69
C VAL A 84 -1.56 -14.27 -11.81
N ILE A 85 -0.92 -14.49 -12.95
CA ILE A 85 -1.59 -14.99 -14.18
C ILE A 85 -1.94 -16.50 -14.10
N ARG A 86 -1.19 -17.28 -13.31
CA ARG A 86 -1.27 -18.75 -13.32
C ARG A 86 -2.53 -19.30 -12.63
N TYR A 87 -3.12 -18.55 -11.72
CA TYR A 87 -4.19 -19.01 -10.85
C TYR A 87 -5.24 -17.91 -10.70
N GLU A 88 -6.52 -18.28 -10.55
CA GLU A 88 -7.63 -17.31 -10.50
C GLU A 88 -7.82 -16.66 -9.12
N ILE A 89 -7.53 -17.39 -8.03
CA ILE A 89 -7.63 -16.88 -6.65
C ILE A 89 -6.41 -17.38 -5.87
N VAL A 90 -5.53 -16.47 -5.51
CA VAL A 90 -4.28 -16.75 -4.77
C VAL A 90 -3.95 -15.73 -3.70
N ALA A 91 -4.77 -14.71 -3.54
CA ALA A 91 -4.53 -13.66 -2.59
C ALA A 91 -5.83 -13.23 -1.91
N ASP A 92 -5.69 -12.82 -0.66
CA ASP A 92 -6.67 -12.02 0.05
C ASP A 92 -6.17 -10.57 0.07
N VAL A 93 -6.90 -9.68 -0.61
CA VAL A 93 -6.63 -8.24 -0.58
C VAL A 93 -7.50 -7.63 0.51
N TYR A 94 -6.85 -7.11 1.54
CA TYR A 94 -7.54 -6.47 2.66
C TYR A 94 -7.64 -4.98 2.40
N ARG A 95 -8.86 -4.43 2.40
CA ARG A 95 -9.12 -2.98 2.29
C ARG A 95 -9.53 -2.43 3.63
N PHE A 96 -8.85 -1.40 4.09
CA PHE A 96 -9.13 -0.69 5.34
C PHE A 96 -9.43 0.77 5.08
N LYS A 97 -10.25 1.37 5.93
CA LYS A 97 -10.49 2.81 5.94
C LYS A 97 -9.21 3.52 6.38
N LEU A 98 -8.77 4.50 5.59
CA LEU A 98 -7.69 5.39 5.98
C LEU A 98 -8.22 6.51 6.88
N ASN A 99 -7.62 6.66 8.06
CA ASN A 99 -7.80 7.79 8.96
C ASN A 99 -6.56 7.90 9.87
N SER A 100 -6.53 8.89 10.75
CA SER A 100 -5.38 9.13 11.63
C SER A 100 -5.03 7.91 12.50
N ALA A 101 -6.01 7.22 13.07
CA ALA A 101 -5.77 6.06 13.93
C ALA A 101 -5.24 4.85 13.12
N SER A 102 -5.81 4.59 11.95
CA SER A 102 -5.31 3.51 11.09
C SER A 102 -3.90 3.80 10.56
N LEU A 103 -3.59 5.07 10.24
CA LEU A 103 -2.23 5.47 9.84
C LEU A 103 -1.23 5.30 10.99
N GLU A 104 -1.59 5.67 12.21
CA GLU A 104 -0.72 5.46 13.38
C GLU A 104 -0.37 3.99 13.56
N ILE A 105 -1.32 3.07 13.32
CA ILE A 105 -1.07 1.63 13.32
C ILE A 105 -0.10 1.27 12.17
N LEU A 106 -0.30 1.74 10.94
CA LEU A 106 0.66 1.46 9.84
C LEU A 106 2.09 1.90 10.19
N LEU A 107 2.24 3.09 10.76
CA LEU A 107 3.53 3.67 11.15
C LEU A 107 4.19 2.98 12.35
N LYS A 108 3.42 2.21 13.14
CA LYS A 108 3.96 1.35 14.20
C LYS A 108 4.66 0.11 13.63
N TYR A 109 4.18 -0.42 12.50
CA TYR A 109 4.65 -1.68 11.93
C TYR A 109 5.66 -1.52 10.79
N SER A 110 5.66 -0.36 10.12
CA SER A 110 6.51 -0.11 8.96
C SER A 110 7.12 1.30 9.02
N SER A 111 8.38 1.41 8.58
CA SER A 111 9.13 2.67 8.47
C SER A 111 9.70 2.92 7.08
N LYS A 112 9.50 1.99 6.13
CA LYS A 112 10.04 2.05 4.76
C LYS A 112 9.23 1.18 3.79
N ILE A 113 9.44 1.34 2.49
CA ILE A 113 8.66 0.66 1.44
C ILE A 113 8.93 -0.85 1.44
N SER A 114 10.20 -1.24 1.58
CA SER A 114 10.60 -2.65 1.58
C SER A 114 10.07 -3.46 2.77
N ASP A 115 9.47 -2.83 3.78
CA ASP A 115 8.81 -3.56 4.86
C ASP A 115 7.56 -4.30 4.38
N TRP A 116 6.87 -3.79 3.35
CA TRP A 116 5.64 -4.37 2.76
C TRP A 116 5.95 -5.57 1.85
N CYS A 117 6.68 -6.52 2.41
CA CYS A 117 7.14 -7.74 1.77
C CYS A 117 6.97 -8.92 2.73
N GLY A 118 6.42 -10.03 2.23
CA GLY A 118 6.29 -11.25 2.99
C GLY A 118 7.65 -11.85 3.36
N PRO A 119 7.77 -12.59 4.48
CA PRO A 119 6.71 -12.94 5.44
C PRO A 119 6.53 -11.93 6.57
N THR A 120 7.29 -10.83 6.62
CA THR A 120 7.33 -9.95 7.79
C THR A 120 6.05 -9.12 7.94
N LEU A 121 5.63 -8.46 6.86
CA LEU A 121 4.34 -7.79 6.72
C LEU A 121 3.63 -8.35 5.47
N PRO A 122 2.34 -8.00 5.25
CA PRO A 122 1.68 -8.24 3.98
C PRO A 122 2.45 -7.66 2.79
N GLU A 123 2.22 -8.23 1.61
CA GLU A 123 2.78 -7.72 0.36
C GLU A 123 2.06 -6.45 -0.08
N ASP A 124 2.82 -5.54 -0.68
CA ASP A 124 2.35 -4.42 -1.50
C ASP A 124 1.25 -3.56 -0.87
N ILE A 125 1.62 -2.46 -0.21
CA ILE A 125 0.64 -1.47 0.25
C ILE A 125 0.25 -0.50 -0.87
N ALA A 126 -1.04 -0.19 -0.96
CA ALA A 126 -1.56 0.83 -1.86
C ALA A 126 -2.60 1.72 -1.17
N PHE A 127 -2.68 2.97 -1.58
CA PHE A 127 -3.57 4.01 -1.05
C PHE A 127 -4.48 4.51 -2.16
N PHE A 128 -5.76 4.73 -1.85
CA PHE A 128 -6.80 4.98 -2.85
C PHE A 128 -7.66 6.19 -2.49
N ARG A 129 -7.99 6.99 -3.52
CA ARG A 129 -9.07 7.98 -3.50
C ARG A 129 -10.26 7.41 -4.27
N GLY A 130 -11.29 7.00 -3.55
CA GLY A 130 -12.38 6.19 -4.09
C GLY A 130 -11.87 4.91 -4.76
N LYS A 131 -12.01 4.83 -6.08
CA LYS A 131 -11.57 3.68 -6.90
C LYS A 131 -10.21 3.88 -7.57
N ASN A 132 -9.62 5.07 -7.44
CA ASN A 132 -8.36 5.39 -8.12
C ASN A 132 -7.22 5.23 -7.13
N MET A 133 -6.20 4.46 -7.52
CA MET A 133 -4.96 4.36 -6.77
C MET A 133 -4.25 5.72 -6.79
N TRP A 134 -3.85 6.20 -5.63
CA TRP A 134 -3.02 7.40 -5.45
C TRP A 134 -1.54 7.04 -5.36
N MET A 135 -1.23 6.01 -4.58
CA MET A 135 0.10 5.42 -4.44
C MET A 135 -0.03 3.90 -4.35
N GLY A 136 0.89 3.16 -4.94
CA GLY A 136 1.03 1.72 -4.74
C GLY A 136 2.50 1.32 -4.68
N THR A 137 2.83 0.28 -3.94
CA THR A 137 4.20 -0.21 -3.82
C THR A 137 4.36 -1.62 -4.39
N VAL A 138 5.58 -1.95 -4.80
CA VAL A 138 6.04 -3.34 -4.92
C VAL A 138 7.16 -3.52 -3.90
N GLY A 139 6.83 -4.11 -2.75
CA GLY A 139 7.71 -4.09 -1.57
C GLY A 139 9.04 -4.80 -1.82
N HIS A 140 8.97 -6.01 -2.40
CA HIS A 140 10.16 -6.79 -2.75
C HIS A 140 11.11 -6.08 -3.73
N GLU A 141 10.58 -5.26 -4.63
CA GLU A 141 11.37 -4.53 -5.64
C GLU A 141 11.73 -3.11 -5.19
N THR A 142 11.25 -2.65 -4.03
CA THR A 142 11.39 -1.26 -3.55
C THR A 142 10.93 -0.25 -4.61
N MET A 143 9.80 -0.53 -5.24
CA MET A 143 9.19 0.36 -6.24
C MET A 143 7.96 1.06 -5.69
N ILE A 144 7.75 2.30 -6.12
CA ILE A 144 6.56 3.09 -5.79
C ILE A 144 5.97 3.62 -7.10
N PHE A 145 4.66 3.48 -7.24
CA PHE A 145 3.86 4.05 -8.32
C PHE A 145 2.95 5.12 -7.78
N TRP A 146 2.85 6.23 -8.52
CA TRP A 146 2.07 7.39 -8.12
C TRP A 146 1.09 7.83 -9.19
N HIS A 147 -0.04 8.40 -8.75
CA HIS A 147 -0.99 9.10 -9.59
C HIS A 147 -1.28 10.48 -9.01
N LEU A 148 -0.48 11.48 -9.42
CA LEU A 148 -0.41 12.79 -8.80
C LEU A 148 -0.97 13.89 -9.70
N THR A 149 -1.64 14.85 -9.10
CA THR A 149 -1.82 16.19 -9.67
C THR A 149 -0.50 16.96 -9.63
N ASP A 150 -0.41 18.06 -10.37
CA ASP A 150 0.81 18.90 -10.37
C ASP A 150 1.15 19.42 -8.96
N ALA A 151 0.15 19.80 -8.16
CA ALA A 151 0.35 20.25 -6.78
C ALA A 151 0.86 19.13 -5.86
N GLU A 152 0.35 17.91 -6.02
CA GLU A 152 0.83 16.76 -5.24
C GLU A 152 2.24 16.33 -5.68
N TYR A 153 2.57 16.45 -6.96
CA TYR A 153 3.92 16.24 -7.47
C TYR A 153 4.91 17.23 -6.83
N GLU A 154 4.55 18.52 -6.77
CA GLU A 154 5.37 19.55 -6.10
C GLU A 154 5.55 19.24 -4.60
N GLU A 155 4.51 18.77 -3.90
CA GLU A 155 4.62 18.40 -2.49
C GLU A 155 5.50 17.15 -2.29
N ILE A 156 5.35 16.10 -3.10
CA ILE A 156 6.20 14.90 -3.01
C ILE A 156 7.67 15.26 -3.27
N THR A 157 7.95 16.04 -4.31
CA THR A 157 9.32 16.46 -4.63
C THR A 157 9.92 17.36 -3.56
N SER A 158 9.09 18.13 -2.83
CA SER A 158 9.53 18.92 -1.68
C SER A 158 10.06 18.07 -0.51
N PHE A 159 9.71 16.79 -0.42
CA PHE A 159 10.29 15.84 0.54
C PHE A 159 11.69 15.35 0.12
N GLY A 160 12.22 15.80 -1.02
CA GLY A 160 13.50 15.36 -1.58
C GLY A 160 13.40 14.03 -2.33
N ILE A 161 12.21 13.69 -2.85
CA ILE A 161 11.98 12.52 -3.71
C ILE A 161 12.01 13.00 -5.17
N ASP A 162 12.96 12.52 -5.95
CA ASP A 162 13.13 12.92 -7.36
C ASP A 162 12.37 11.93 -8.28
N LEU A 163 11.18 12.34 -8.74
CA LEU A 163 10.21 11.52 -9.50
C LEU A 163 10.40 11.56 -11.02
#